data_AF-A0A3D4FLL5-F1
#
_entry.id   AF-A0A3D4FLL5-F1
#
_cell.length_a   1.000
_cell.length_b   1.000
_cell.length_c   1.000
_cell.angle_alpha   90.00
_cell.angle_beta   90.00
_cell.angle_gamma   90.00
#
_symmetry.space_group_name_H-M   'P 1'
#
loop_
_entity.id
_entity.type
_entity.pdbx_description
1 polymer ?
#
loop_
_entity_poly.entity_id
_entity_poly.type
_entity_poly.pdbx_seq_one_letter_code
_entity_poly.pdbx_strand_id
1 'polypeptide(L)'
;MLRCLKGAIMEVILINIVLLIIIFIIYRFIYKNCSKKLLIDIFILTLYTTLVAPLIIFTINLILRQYYNLSEAHLIFTFIPLSIPTISICKGKNKEASNKKFSNKYQDKIIYIILNELEKQHIYIDKNCINISFNNLRGTFYADIIVTLSIPNEEYDYFKDYLEKSLCKEFKEGHFNVAFKTYR
;
A
#
# COMPACT_ATOMS: atom_id res chain seq x y z
N MET A 1 5.87 46.37 19.35
CA MET A 1 4.99 45.18 19.34
C MET A 1 5.06 44.39 18.03
N LEU A 2 4.82 44.99 16.84
CA LEU A 2 4.93 44.28 15.54
C LEU A 2 6.33 43.73 15.19
N ARG A 3 7.42 44.39 15.61
CA ARG A 3 8.80 43.89 15.41
C ARG A 3 9.11 42.65 16.24
N CYS A 4 8.61 42.58 17.48
CA CYS A 4 8.79 41.41 18.36
C CYS A 4 8.02 40.19 17.83
N LEU A 5 6.82 40.39 17.28
CA LEU A 5 6.02 39.31 16.70
C LEU A 5 6.67 38.71 15.45
N LYS A 6 7.28 39.54 14.59
CA LYS A 6 8.06 39.06 13.43
C LYS A 6 9.31 38.25 13.83
N GLY A 7 9.96 38.62 14.94
CA GLY A 7 11.09 37.87 15.48
C GLY A 7 10.71 36.45 15.91
N ALA A 8 9.65 36.34 16.72
CA ALA A 8 9.17 35.05 17.21
C ALA A 8 8.74 34.09 16.08
N ILE A 9 8.10 34.60 15.03
CA ILE A 9 7.71 33.78 13.86
C ILE A 9 8.94 33.23 13.15
N MET A 10 9.97 34.06 12.95
CA MET A 10 11.21 33.65 12.28
C MET A 10 12.00 32.63 13.09
N GLU A 11 12.00 32.74 14.42
CA GLU A 11 12.58 31.75 15.33
C GLU A 11 11.86 30.40 15.26
N VAL A 12 10.52 30.40 15.23
CA VAL A 12 9.72 29.16 15.08
C VAL A 12 10.00 28.47 13.74
N ILE A 13 10.14 29.24 12.66
CA ILE A 13 10.52 28.69 11.34
C ILE A 13 11.92 28.07 11.41
N LEU A 14 12.89 28.78 12.00
CA LEU A 14 14.26 28.29 12.13
C LEU A 14 14.31 26.98 12.94
N ILE A 15 13.57 26.90 14.05
CA ILE A 15 13.50 25.69 14.88
C ILE A 15 12.90 24.52 14.10
N ASN A 16 11.84 24.75 13.31
CA ASN A 16 11.26 23.70 12.47
C ASN A 16 12.24 23.22 11.38
N ILE A 17 13.04 24.11 10.78
CA ILE A 17 14.08 23.73 9.80
C ILE A 17 15.15 22.85 10.47
N VAL A 18 15.64 23.26 11.65
CA VAL A 18 16.63 22.48 12.41
C VAL A 18 16.05 21.12 12.79
N LEU A 19 14.79 21.08 13.22
CA LEU A 19 14.11 19.84 13.57
C LEU A 19 13.97 18.89 12.38
N LEU A 20 13.66 19.40 11.18
CA LEU A 20 13.64 18.60 9.96
C LEU A 20 15.01 18.01 9.63
N ILE A 21 16.09 18.77 9.82
CA ILE A 21 17.46 18.28 9.63
C ILE A 21 17.78 17.16 10.63
N ILE A 22 17.43 17.32 11.91
CA ILE A 22 17.62 16.28 12.94
C ILE A 22 16.84 15.01 12.57
N ILE A 23 15.56 15.14 12.20
CA ILE A 23 14.72 14.01 11.77
C ILE A 23 15.33 13.32 10.55
N PHE A 24 15.87 14.08 9.58
CA PHE A 24 16.53 13.52 8.40
C PHE A 24 17.81 12.74 8.75
N ILE A 25 18.61 13.23 9.70
CA ILE A 25 19.82 12.53 10.17
C ILE A 25 19.43 11.23 10.88
N ILE A 26 18.43 11.26 11.76
CA ILE A 26 17.92 10.06 12.45
C ILE A 26 17.37 9.06 11.43
N TYR A 27 16.60 9.53 10.44
CA TYR A 27 16.12 8.70 9.35
C TYR A 27 17.26 8.00 8.60
N ARG A 28 18.32 8.74 8.24
CA ARG A 28 19.52 8.19 7.57
C ARG A 28 20.20 7.12 8.43
N PHE A 29 20.28 7.34 9.74
CA PHE A 29 20.87 6.39 10.68
C PHE A 29 20.04 5.10 10.81
N ILE A 30 18.71 5.23 10.98
CA ILE A 30 17.78 4.10 11.00
C ILE A 30 17.88 3.31 9.69
N TYR A 31 17.86 4.01 8.55
CA TYR A 31 17.96 3.40 7.23
C TYR A 31 19.26 2.62 7.03
N LYS A 32 20.40 3.13 7.53
CA LYS A 32 21.70 2.46 7.43
C LYS A 32 21.80 1.22 8.33
N ASN A 33 21.12 1.23 9.47
CA ASN A 33 21.14 0.13 10.45
C ASN A 33 20.09 -0.97 10.18
N CYS A 34 19.13 -0.70 9.31
CA CYS A 34 18.20 -1.70 8.79
C CYS A 34 18.99 -2.79 8.04
N SER A 35 19.06 -3.98 8.63
CA SER A 35 19.95 -5.06 8.19
C SER A 35 19.14 -6.26 7.70
N LYS A 36 19.25 -6.55 6.40
CA LYS A 36 18.85 -7.79 5.68
C LYS A 36 17.41 -8.32 5.87
N LYS A 37 16.62 -7.87 6.85
CA LYS A 37 15.24 -8.27 7.12
C LYS A 37 14.28 -7.22 6.57
N LEU A 38 14.18 -7.22 5.24
CA LEU A 38 13.44 -6.29 4.39
C LEU A 38 12.08 -5.83 4.97
N LEU A 39 11.28 -6.73 5.53
CA LEU A 39 9.93 -6.42 6.03
C LEU A 39 9.92 -5.65 7.36
N ILE A 40 10.75 -6.03 8.32
CA ILE A 40 10.82 -5.36 9.64
C ILE A 40 11.40 -3.95 9.47
N ASP A 41 12.40 -3.84 8.61
CA ASP A 41 13.07 -2.58 8.29
C ASP A 41 12.12 -1.57 7.62
N ILE A 42 11.32 -2.02 6.64
CA ILE A 42 10.29 -1.18 5.99
C ILE A 42 9.21 -0.75 6.99
N PHE A 43 8.77 -1.64 7.87
CA PHE A 43 7.77 -1.32 8.87
C PHE A 43 8.27 -0.24 9.84
N ILE A 44 9.48 -0.39 10.38
CA ILE A 44 10.09 0.59 11.30
C ILE A 44 10.23 1.95 10.62
N LEU A 45 10.72 1.97 9.38
CA LEU A 45 10.89 3.21 8.62
C LEU A 45 9.55 3.90 8.33
N THR A 46 8.53 3.12 8.00
CA THR A 46 7.17 3.62 7.74
C THR A 46 6.55 4.19 9.03
N LEU A 47 6.67 3.47 10.15
CA LEU A 47 6.18 3.93 11.46
C LEU A 47 6.87 5.23 11.89
N TYR A 48 8.19 5.30 11.70
CA TYR A 48 8.97 6.49 12.05
C TYR A 48 8.52 7.73 11.26
N THR A 49 8.39 7.59 9.93
CA THR A 49 8.06 8.70 9.03
C THR A 49 6.60 9.12 9.08
N THR A 50 5.67 8.17 9.29
CA THR A 50 4.23 8.45 9.27
C THR A 50 3.65 8.84 10.63
N LEU A 51 4.29 8.44 11.73
CA LEU A 51 3.74 8.63 13.08
C LEU A 51 4.74 9.34 14.02
N VAL A 52 5.94 8.78 14.21
CA VAL A 52 6.88 9.28 15.24
C VAL A 52 7.37 10.69 14.93
N ALA A 53 7.91 10.93 13.73
CA ALA A 53 8.40 12.25 13.34
C ALA A 53 7.31 13.33 13.35
N PRO A 54 6.11 13.10 12.78
CA PRO A 54 5.00 14.05 12.89
C PRO A 54 4.59 14.39 14.32
N LEU A 55 4.56 13.42 15.23
CA LEU A 55 4.22 13.65 16.64
C LEU A 55 5.28 14.49 17.38
N ILE A 56 6.57 14.26 17.07
CA ILE A 56 7.67 15.07 17.62
C ILE A 56 7.53 16.52 17.17
N ILE A 57 7.29 16.76 15.87
CA ILE A 57 7.11 18.12 15.32
C ILE A 57 5.88 18.79 15.93
N PHE A 58 4.76 18.06 16.05
CA PHE A 58 3.54 18.56 16.70
C PHE A 58 3.81 19.01 18.14
N THR A 59 4.47 18.17 18.94
CA THR A 59 4.74 18.44 20.35
C THR A 59 5.63 19.67 20.52
N ILE A 60 6.70 19.77 19.72
CA ILE A 60 7.60 20.93 19.74
C ILE A 60 6.86 22.20 19.33
N ASN A 61 6.05 22.16 18.27
CA ASN A 61 5.27 23.32 17.85
C ASN A 61 4.22 23.75 18.89
N LEU A 62 3.70 22.80 19.68
CA LEU A 62 2.78 23.11 20.79
C LEU A 62 3.50 23.81 21.94
N ILE A 63 4.71 23.36 22.31
CA ILE A 63 5.57 24.00 23.32
C ILE A 63 5.97 25.41 22.87
N LEU A 64 6.42 25.57 21.62
CA LEU A 64 6.84 26.88 21.08
C LEU A 64 5.68 27.87 21.06
N ARG A 65 4.47 27.41 20.70
CA ARG A 65 3.28 28.25 20.74
C ARG A 65 3.01 28.79 22.13
N GLN A 66 3.08 27.93 23.15
CA GLN A 66 2.85 28.33 24.53
C GLN A 66 3.93 29.28 25.04
N TYR A 67 5.20 29.01 24.69
CA TYR A 67 6.33 29.84 25.09
C TYR A 67 6.31 31.25 24.48
N TYR A 68 6.01 31.37 23.18
CA TYR A 68 5.97 32.66 22.47
C TYR A 68 4.59 33.35 22.50
N ASN A 69 3.61 32.76 23.18
CA ASN A 69 2.22 33.25 23.24
C ASN A 69 1.65 33.65 21.86
N LEU A 70 1.83 32.76 20.88
CA LEU A 70 1.47 33.01 19.48
C LEU A 70 -0.05 33.03 19.28
N SER A 71 -0.49 33.82 18.29
CA SER A 71 -1.91 33.99 17.95
C SER A 71 -2.61 32.68 17.58
N GLU A 72 -3.95 32.66 17.63
CA GLU A 72 -4.73 31.49 17.26
C GLU A 72 -4.50 31.00 15.82
N ALA A 73 -4.13 31.90 14.90
CA ALA A 73 -3.74 31.50 13.54
C ALA A 73 -2.57 30.51 13.51
N HIS A 74 -1.70 30.51 14.55
CA HIS A 74 -0.59 29.59 14.66
C HIS A 74 -0.99 28.17 15.09
N LEU A 75 -2.20 27.98 15.63
CA LEU A 75 -2.74 26.62 15.91
C LEU A 75 -2.75 25.78 14.63
N ILE A 76 -3.15 26.38 13.51
CA ILE A 76 -3.24 25.67 12.23
C ILE A 76 -1.88 25.05 11.89
N PHE A 77 -0.78 25.80 12.03
CA PHE A 77 0.57 25.31 11.75
C PHE A 77 1.04 24.24 12.74
N THR A 78 0.61 24.31 14.01
CA THR A 78 0.88 23.25 15.00
C THR A 78 0.25 21.93 14.58
N PHE A 79 -0.96 21.94 14.00
CA PHE A 79 -1.69 20.73 13.62
C PHE A 79 -1.29 20.13 12.25
N ILE A 80 -0.62 20.88 11.37
CA ILE A 80 -0.19 20.39 10.03
C ILE A 80 0.56 19.05 10.10
N PRO A 81 1.53 18.81 11.00
CA PRO A 81 2.21 17.52 11.09
C PRO A 81 1.24 16.33 11.28
N LEU A 82 0.15 16.50 12.04
CA LEU A 82 -0.84 15.45 12.27
C LEU A 82 -1.68 15.12 11.03
N SER A 83 -1.63 15.93 9.98
CA SER A 83 -2.25 15.58 8.71
C SER A 83 -1.51 14.43 8.00
N ILE A 84 -0.22 14.23 8.27
CA ILE A 84 0.62 13.18 7.66
C ILE A 84 0.07 11.77 7.93
N PRO A 85 -0.15 11.33 9.19
CA PRO A 85 -0.74 10.02 9.46
C PRO A 85 -2.14 9.89 8.86
N THR A 86 -2.95 10.95 8.92
CA THR A 86 -4.31 10.97 8.38
C THR A 86 -4.33 10.75 6.86
N ILE A 87 -3.45 11.44 6.13
CA ILE A 87 -3.28 11.28 4.68
C ILE A 87 -2.75 9.88 4.34
N SER A 88 -1.83 9.33 5.13
CA SER A 88 -1.30 7.97 4.95
C SER A 88 -2.42 6.92 5.00
N ILE A 89 -3.28 6.98 6.02
CA ILE A 89 -4.43 6.08 6.19
C ILE A 89 -5.42 6.24 5.04
N CYS A 90 -5.73 7.48 4.64
CA CYS A 90 -6.64 7.74 3.53
C CYS A 90 -6.10 7.20 2.19
N LYS A 91 -4.79 7.33 1.93
CA LYS A 91 -4.15 6.74 0.75
C LYS A 91 -4.23 5.21 0.75
N GLY A 92 -4.05 4.57 1.90
CA GLY A 92 -4.21 3.12 2.05
C GLY A 92 -5.62 2.66 1.67
N LYS A 93 -6.65 3.27 2.27
CA LYS A 93 -8.07 2.96 2.01
C LYS A 93 -8.48 3.23 0.56
N ASN A 94 -8.03 4.32 -0.03
CA ASN A 94 -8.32 4.62 -1.44
C ASN A 94 -7.70 3.59 -2.39
N LYS A 95 -6.49 3.12 -2.09
CA LYS A 95 -5.83 2.07 -2.87
C LYS A 95 -6.56 0.72 -2.77
N GLU A 96 -7.06 0.39 -1.58
CA GLU A 96 -7.90 -0.81 -1.38
C GLU A 96 -9.22 -0.71 -2.13
N ALA A 97 -9.91 0.44 -2.06
CA ALA A 97 -11.16 0.66 -2.78
C ALA A 97 -10.98 0.62 -4.30
N SER A 98 -9.91 1.23 -4.83
CA SER A 98 -9.59 1.16 -6.26
C SER A 98 -9.28 -0.27 -6.70
N ASN A 99 -8.52 -1.03 -5.88
CA ASN A 99 -8.19 -2.41 -6.17
C ASN A 99 -9.44 -3.32 -6.14
N LYS A 100 -10.37 -3.08 -5.21
CA LYS A 100 -11.64 -3.83 -5.14
C LYS A 100 -12.54 -3.56 -6.34
N LYS A 101 -12.67 -2.29 -6.76
CA LYS A 101 -13.44 -1.92 -7.95
C LYS A 101 -12.82 -2.47 -9.24
N PHE A 102 -11.49 -2.48 -9.32
CA PHE A 102 -10.75 -3.10 -10.42
C PHE A 102 -10.95 -4.62 -10.44
N SER A 103 -10.77 -5.29 -9.30
CA SER A 103 -10.99 -6.74 -9.13
C SER A 103 -12.36 -7.17 -9.64
N ASN A 104 -13.43 -6.53 -9.16
CA ASN A 104 -14.80 -6.90 -9.54
C ASN A 104 -15.06 -6.76 -11.05
N LYS A 105 -14.38 -5.84 -11.75
CA LYS A 105 -14.56 -5.66 -13.19
C LYS A 105 -14.02 -6.85 -14.01
N TYR A 106 -12.93 -7.46 -13.58
CA TYR A 106 -12.23 -8.51 -14.33
C TYR A 106 -12.51 -9.91 -13.81
N GLN A 107 -12.86 -10.03 -12.53
CA GLN A 107 -13.07 -11.30 -11.84
C GLN A 107 -14.11 -12.18 -12.52
N ASP A 108 -15.30 -11.66 -12.82
CA ASP A 108 -16.35 -12.46 -13.46
C ASP A 108 -15.94 -12.97 -14.85
N LYS A 109 -15.25 -12.13 -15.63
CA LYS A 109 -14.76 -12.51 -16.97
C LYS A 109 -13.66 -13.58 -16.87
N ILE A 110 -12.74 -13.45 -15.93
CA ILE A 110 -11.67 -14.43 -15.72
C ILE A 110 -12.27 -15.77 -15.25
N ILE A 111 -13.18 -15.76 -14.27
CA ILE A 111 -13.89 -16.95 -13.81
C ILE A 111 -14.60 -17.64 -14.99
N TYR A 112 -15.31 -16.88 -15.82
CA TYR A 112 -16.00 -17.43 -16.99
C TYR A 112 -15.04 -18.11 -17.97
N ILE A 113 -13.90 -17.49 -18.28
CA ILE A 113 -12.89 -18.08 -19.18
C ILE A 113 -12.34 -19.38 -18.57
N ILE A 114 -12.00 -19.39 -17.28
CA ILE A 114 -11.47 -20.57 -16.60
C ILE A 114 -12.47 -21.71 -16.63
N LEU A 115 -13.74 -21.44 -16.32
CA LEU A 115 -14.80 -22.46 -16.34
C LEU A 115 -14.99 -23.02 -17.76
N ASN A 116 -15.04 -22.18 -18.78
CA ASN A 116 -15.14 -22.63 -20.17
C ASN A 116 -13.95 -23.49 -20.60
N GLU A 117 -12.72 -23.13 -20.23
CA GLU A 117 -11.54 -23.93 -20.60
C GLU A 117 -11.49 -25.27 -19.84
N LEU A 118 -11.92 -25.30 -18.58
CA LEU A 118 -12.03 -26.53 -17.79
C LEU A 118 -13.13 -27.45 -18.34
N GLU A 119 -14.27 -26.89 -18.74
CA GLU A 119 -15.39 -27.65 -19.31
C GLU A 119 -15.01 -28.33 -20.63
N LYS A 120 -14.19 -27.68 -21.47
CA LYS A 120 -13.63 -28.31 -22.69
C LYS A 120 -12.76 -29.53 -22.39
N GLN A 121 -12.20 -29.62 -21.19
CA GLN A 121 -11.42 -30.76 -20.71
C GLN A 121 -12.28 -31.73 -19.88
N HIS A 122 -13.60 -31.57 -19.88
CA HIS A 122 -14.54 -32.34 -19.06
C HIS A 122 -14.29 -32.23 -17.55
N ILE A 123 -13.70 -31.12 -17.09
CA ILE A 123 -13.48 -30.82 -15.68
C ILE A 123 -14.55 -29.83 -15.23
N TYR A 124 -15.45 -30.30 -14.37
CA TYR A 124 -16.56 -29.50 -13.86
C TYR A 124 -16.28 -29.06 -12.43
N ILE A 125 -16.18 -27.75 -12.22
CA ILE A 125 -16.03 -27.15 -10.89
C ILE A 125 -16.99 -25.99 -10.70
N ASP A 126 -17.33 -25.71 -9.44
CA ASP A 126 -18.09 -24.51 -9.10
C ASP A 126 -17.17 -23.27 -9.17
N LYS A 127 -17.74 -22.12 -9.53
CA LYS A 127 -17.02 -20.83 -9.52
C LYS A 127 -16.38 -20.52 -8.16
N ASN A 128 -16.96 -21.02 -7.06
CA ASN A 128 -16.47 -20.83 -5.71
C ASN A 128 -15.15 -21.60 -5.45
N CYS A 129 -14.81 -22.56 -6.30
CA CYS A 129 -13.53 -23.26 -6.27
C CYS A 129 -12.40 -22.46 -6.92
N ILE A 130 -12.69 -21.31 -7.55
CA ILE A 130 -11.72 -20.42 -8.18
C ILE A 130 -11.52 -19.20 -7.28
N ASN A 131 -10.33 -19.07 -6.72
CA ASN A 131 -9.93 -17.90 -5.95
C ASN A 131 -8.98 -17.03 -6.79
N ILE A 132 -9.26 -15.73 -6.87
CA ILE A 132 -8.48 -14.80 -7.67
C ILE A 132 -8.02 -13.65 -6.77
N SER A 133 -6.70 -13.46 -6.72
CA SER A 133 -6.07 -12.34 -6.03
C SER A 133 -5.48 -11.39 -7.06
N PHE A 134 -5.97 -10.14 -7.07
CA PHE A 134 -5.46 -9.11 -7.96
C PHE A 134 -4.43 -8.22 -7.27
N ASN A 135 -3.35 -7.95 -7.98
CA ASN A 135 -2.37 -6.95 -7.61
C ASN A 135 -2.12 -6.00 -8.79
N ASN A 136 -2.24 -4.70 -8.57
CA ASN A 136 -1.97 -3.70 -9.60
C ASN A 136 -0.63 -3.02 -9.30
N LEU A 137 0.35 -3.24 -10.17
CA LEU A 137 1.68 -2.63 -10.10
C LEU A 137 1.87 -1.74 -11.32
N ARG A 138 1.78 -0.43 -11.12
CA ARG A 138 2.12 0.61 -12.12
C ARG A 138 1.34 0.50 -13.44
N GLY A 139 0.07 0.11 -13.38
CA GLY A 139 -0.81 0.05 -14.56
C GLY A 139 -0.89 -1.34 -15.20
N THR A 140 0.06 -2.22 -14.89
CA THR A 140 -0.02 -3.65 -15.23
C THR A 140 -0.69 -4.39 -14.08
N PHE A 141 -1.69 -5.22 -14.39
CA PHE A 141 -2.34 -6.02 -13.36
C PHE A 141 -1.83 -7.47 -13.37
N TYR A 142 -1.61 -7.99 -12.17
CA TYR A 142 -1.20 -9.35 -11.90
C TYR A 142 -2.38 -10.05 -11.22
N ALA A 143 -2.75 -11.22 -11.72
CA ALA A 143 -3.80 -12.04 -11.14
C ALA A 143 -3.23 -13.40 -10.78
N ASP A 144 -3.15 -13.67 -9.47
CA ASP A 144 -2.87 -15.01 -8.96
C ASP A 144 -4.20 -15.76 -8.86
N ILE A 145 -4.31 -16.87 -9.57
CA ILE A 145 -5.52 -17.67 -9.70
C ILE A 145 -5.25 -19.03 -9.07
N ILE A 146 -6.05 -19.40 -8.09
CA ILE A 146 -6.02 -20.72 -7.46
C ILE A 146 -7.29 -21.44 -7.83
N VAL A 147 -7.17 -22.54 -8.56
CA VAL A 147 -8.28 -23.42 -8.92
C VAL A 147 -8.23 -24.64 -8.02
N THR A 148 -9.25 -24.83 -7.19
CA THR A 148 -9.35 -25.98 -6.29
C THR A 148 -10.13 -27.10 -6.96
N LEU A 149 -9.51 -28.26 -7.11
CA LEU A 149 -10.05 -29.44 -7.77
C LEU A 149 -10.33 -30.53 -6.74
N SER A 150 -11.37 -31.32 -6.99
CA SER A 150 -11.74 -32.49 -6.17
C SER A 150 -10.89 -33.73 -6.47
N ILE A 151 -10.22 -33.77 -7.63
CA ILE A 151 -9.46 -34.93 -8.10
C ILE A 151 -7.99 -34.53 -8.22
N PRO A 152 -7.05 -35.27 -7.60
CA PRO A 152 -5.64 -35.09 -7.86
C PRO A 152 -5.30 -35.61 -9.26
N ASN A 153 -4.77 -34.72 -10.10
CA ASN A 153 -4.15 -35.10 -11.36
C ASN A 153 -2.81 -34.37 -11.48
N GLU A 154 -1.76 -35.12 -11.79
CA GLU A 154 -0.41 -34.60 -12.00
C GLU A 154 -0.29 -33.91 -13.38
N GLU A 155 -1.27 -34.09 -14.28
CA GLU A 155 -1.25 -33.53 -15.64
C GLU A 155 -1.69 -32.05 -15.74
N TYR A 156 -2.03 -31.40 -14.63
CA TYR A 156 -2.51 -30.01 -14.65
C TYR A 156 -1.42 -28.97 -14.89
N ASP A 157 -0.14 -29.34 -14.82
CA ASP A 157 0.97 -28.42 -15.08
C ASP A 157 0.99 -27.96 -16.55
N TYR A 158 0.64 -28.83 -17.51
CA TYR A 158 0.53 -28.42 -18.91
C TYR A 158 -0.71 -27.55 -19.16
N PHE A 159 -1.82 -27.89 -18.49
CA PHE A 159 -3.06 -27.13 -18.61
C PHE A 159 -2.95 -25.74 -17.98
N LYS A 160 -2.13 -25.58 -16.93
CA LYS A 160 -1.77 -24.29 -16.33
C LYS A 160 -1.22 -23.33 -17.38
N ASP A 161 -0.16 -23.72 -18.09
CA ASP A 161 0.50 -22.88 -19.10
C ASP A 161 -0.46 -22.50 -20.23
N TYR A 162 -1.34 -23.43 -20.62
CA TYR A 162 -2.38 -23.17 -21.60
C TYR A 162 -3.39 -22.13 -21.12
N LEU A 163 -3.86 -22.24 -19.88
CA LEU A 163 -4.82 -21.33 -19.26
C LEU A 163 -4.23 -19.91 -19.14
N GLU A 164 -2.98 -19.80 -18.68
CA GLU A 164 -2.26 -18.53 -18.59
C GLU A 164 -2.15 -17.84 -19.95
N LYS A 165 -1.79 -18.60 -21.00
CA LYS A 165 -1.72 -18.06 -22.38
C LYS A 165 -3.09 -17.60 -22.89
N SER A 166 -4.16 -18.33 -22.57
CA SER A 166 -5.52 -17.98 -22.97
C SER A 166 -5.99 -16.69 -22.30
N LEU A 167 -5.70 -16.54 -21.00
CA LEU A 167 -5.98 -15.31 -20.25
C LEU A 167 -5.14 -14.12 -20.76
N CYS A 168 -3.85 -14.31 -21.04
CA CYS A 168 -2.98 -13.28 -21.62
C CYS A 168 -3.46 -12.79 -23.00
N LYS A 169 -4.09 -13.65 -23.82
CA LYS A 169 -4.68 -13.23 -25.11
C LYS A 169 -5.88 -12.32 -24.92
N GLU A 170 -6.75 -12.64 -23.97
CA GLU A 170 -7.95 -11.87 -23.66
C GLU A 170 -7.66 -10.56 -22.91
N PHE A 171 -6.58 -10.54 -22.13
CA PHE A 171 -6.17 -9.39 -21.32
C PHE A 171 -4.72 -8.98 -21.64
N LYS A 172 -4.57 -8.12 -22.65
CA LYS A 172 -3.26 -7.65 -23.16
C LYS A 172 -2.32 -7.03 -22.12
N GLU A 173 -2.85 -6.51 -21.02
CA GLU A 173 -2.10 -5.83 -19.95
C GLU A 173 -2.07 -6.66 -18.64
N GLY A 174 -2.49 -7.92 -18.70
CA GLY A 174 -2.59 -8.81 -17.55
C GLY A 174 -1.48 -9.86 -17.51
N HIS A 175 -0.88 -10.06 -16.34
CA HIS A 175 -0.06 -11.23 -16.06
C HIS A 175 -0.83 -12.19 -15.17
N PHE A 176 -0.88 -13.46 -15.56
CA PHE A 176 -1.63 -14.49 -14.87
C PHE A 176 -0.67 -15.53 -14.34
N ASN A 177 -0.89 -15.93 -13.09
CA ASN A 177 -0.21 -17.06 -12.48
C ASN A 177 -1.28 -17.99 -11.96
N VAL A 178 -1.39 -19.16 -12.58
CA VAL A 178 -2.43 -20.14 -12.27
C VAL A 178 -1.81 -21.25 -11.43
N ALA A 179 -2.53 -21.69 -10.40
CA ALA A 179 -2.15 -22.83 -9.59
C ALA A 179 -3.36 -23.73 -9.36
N PHE A 180 -3.17 -25.03 -9.53
CA PHE A 180 -4.16 -26.03 -9.16
C PHE A 180 -3.87 -26.53 -7.75
N LYS A 181 -4.91 -26.61 -6.93
CA LYS A 181 -4.85 -27.23 -5.60
C LYS A 181 -5.90 -28.31 -5.51
N THR A 182 -5.64 -29.35 -4.72
CA THR A 182 -6.62 -30.39 -4.44
C THR A 182 -7.16 -30.25 -3.03
N TYR A 183 -8.43 -30.61 -2.82
CA TYR A 183 -8.94 -30.81 -1.47
C TYR A 183 -8.14 -31.94 -0.80
N ARG A 184 -7.50 -31.65 0.34
CA ARG A 184 -6.97 -32.65 1.26
C ARG A 184 -7.97 -32.91 2.36
#